data_AF-A0A9P9FR85-F1
#
_entry.id   AF-A0A9P9FR85-F1
#
_cell.length_a   1.000
_cell.length_b   1.000
_cell.length_c   1.000
_cell.angle_alpha   90.00
_cell.angle_beta   90.00
_cell.angle_gamma   90.00
#
_symmetry.space_group_name_H-M   'P 1'
#
loop_
_entity.id
_entity.type
_entity.pdbx_description
1 polymer ?
#
loop_
_entity_poly.entity_id
_entity_poly.type
_entity_poly.pdbx_seq_one_letter_code
_entity_poly.pdbx_strand_id
1 'polypeptide(L)'
;ETRQADLRLWADGVGATARGTASLERRSRERPDDLLLVKTILVMLADFVEDYSTLLKTGVPTDDAVHRVDSTIENLALIGVAIRRTGRASRRRRADARFDLAEYHELRRHLECIIPLRSSKSGLKDELNLSSLTVVQKRLIKANLRRRHRFVIAQKCSRRTNEGQARQQAGVVPWQENETSTEEAGLKLGHGALR
;
A
#
# COMPACT_ATOMS: atom_id res chain seq x y z
N GLU A 1 6.96 -16.53 16.01
CA GLU A 1 7.41 -15.20 15.54
C GLU A 1 6.84 -14.73 14.19
N THR A 2 6.18 -15.56 13.38
CA THR A 2 5.68 -15.18 12.04
C THR A 2 4.36 -14.37 12.03
N ARG A 3 3.37 -14.76 12.85
CA ARG A 3 2.00 -14.19 12.83
C ARG A 3 1.89 -12.69 13.00
N GLN A 4 2.62 -12.12 13.97
CA GLN A 4 2.59 -10.67 14.22
C GLN A 4 3.20 -9.91 13.03
N ALA A 5 4.26 -10.43 12.43
CA ALA A 5 4.86 -9.86 11.24
C ALA A 5 3.87 -9.91 10.06
N ASP A 6 3.15 -11.03 9.88
CA ASP A 6 2.14 -11.18 8.83
C ASP A 6 0.97 -10.19 9.00
N LEU A 7 0.50 -10.01 10.24
CA LEU A 7 -0.55 -9.02 10.54
C LEU A 7 -0.08 -7.59 10.30
N ARG A 8 1.15 -7.24 10.69
CA ARG A 8 1.76 -5.92 10.40
C ARG A 8 1.91 -5.69 8.90
N LEU A 9 2.43 -6.67 8.16
CA LEU A 9 2.57 -6.62 6.71
C LEU A 9 1.22 -6.44 6.02
N TRP A 10 0.19 -7.13 6.51
CA TRP A 10 -1.18 -6.92 6.06
C TRP A 10 -1.64 -5.48 6.31
N ALA A 11 -1.51 -4.99 7.55
CA ALA A 11 -1.97 -3.67 7.97
C ALA A 11 -1.32 -2.55 7.14
N ASP A 12 -0.01 -2.61 6.95
CA ASP A 12 0.75 -1.67 6.13
C ASP A 12 0.36 -1.79 4.65
N GLY A 13 0.19 -3.02 4.16
CA GLY A 13 -0.13 -3.31 2.76
C GLY A 13 -1.53 -2.85 2.33
N VAL A 14 -2.49 -2.77 3.24
CA VAL A 14 -3.85 -2.26 2.95
C VAL A 14 -4.02 -0.80 3.36
N GLY A 15 -3.14 -0.26 4.20
CA GLY A 15 -3.23 1.07 4.79
C GLY A 15 -4.22 1.11 5.95
N ALA A 16 -4.30 0.04 6.75
CA ALA A 16 -5.16 -0.03 7.94
C ALA A 16 -4.72 0.98 9.00
N THR A 17 -3.41 1.21 9.12
CA THR A 17 -2.78 2.18 10.04
C THR A 17 -2.55 3.55 9.40
N ALA A 18 -2.77 3.68 8.09
CA ALA A 18 -2.52 4.91 7.35
C ALA A 18 -3.58 5.98 7.67
N ARG A 19 -3.18 7.27 7.67
CA ARG A 19 -4.09 8.40 7.91
C ARG A 19 -4.53 9.08 6.60
N GLY A 20 -5.64 9.83 6.67
CA GLY A 20 -6.10 10.67 5.56
C GLY A 20 -6.52 9.89 4.32
N THR A 21 -6.17 10.38 3.11
CA THR A 21 -6.58 9.78 1.83
C THR A 21 -6.00 8.39 1.56
N ALA A 22 -4.96 7.99 2.30
CA ALA A 22 -4.33 6.69 2.16
C ALA A 22 -5.00 5.60 3.03
N SER A 23 -5.80 5.99 4.03
CA SER A 23 -6.44 5.06 4.95
C SER A 23 -7.36 4.09 4.23
N LEU A 24 -7.38 2.84 4.69
CA LEU A 24 -8.27 1.81 4.18
C LEU A 24 -9.74 2.27 4.29
N GLU A 25 -10.12 2.81 5.43
CA GLU A 25 -11.48 3.32 5.69
C GLU A 25 -11.91 4.38 4.66
N ARG A 26 -11.06 5.39 4.40
CA ARG A 26 -11.39 6.43 3.42
C ARG A 26 -11.50 5.88 2.00
N ARG A 27 -10.68 4.89 1.66
CA ARG A 27 -10.68 4.22 0.34
C ARG A 27 -11.83 3.23 0.16
N SER A 28 -12.48 2.84 1.25
CA SER A 28 -13.62 1.93 1.28
C SER A 28 -14.94 2.64 1.58
N ARG A 29 -14.95 3.98 1.68
CA ARG A 29 -16.18 4.75 1.93
C ARG A 29 -17.27 4.52 0.87
N GLU A 30 -16.89 4.27 -0.37
CA GLU A 30 -17.81 3.93 -1.47
C GLU A 30 -18.22 2.44 -1.49
N ARG A 31 -17.63 1.60 -0.61
CA ARG A 31 -17.81 0.15 -0.52
C ARG A 31 -17.90 -0.27 0.96
N PRO A 32 -19.00 0.08 1.65
CA PRO A 32 -19.13 -0.16 3.09
C PRO A 32 -19.10 -1.66 3.43
N ASP A 33 -19.62 -2.52 2.55
CA ASP A 33 -19.65 -3.96 2.76
C ASP A 33 -18.24 -4.57 2.81
N ASP A 34 -17.32 -4.10 1.96
CA ASP A 34 -15.91 -4.52 1.97
C ASP A 34 -15.26 -4.18 3.33
N LEU A 35 -15.60 -3.01 3.89
CA LEU A 35 -15.07 -2.56 5.17
C LEU A 35 -15.67 -3.34 6.34
N LEU A 36 -16.97 -3.65 6.27
CA LEU A 36 -17.65 -4.49 7.25
C LEU A 36 -17.04 -5.89 7.28
N LEU A 37 -16.80 -6.50 6.12
CA LEU A 37 -16.15 -7.82 6.03
C LEU A 37 -14.77 -7.81 6.71
N VAL A 38 -13.94 -6.80 6.41
CA VAL A 38 -12.62 -6.66 7.05
C VAL A 38 -12.76 -6.52 8.56
N LYS A 39 -13.72 -5.69 9.03
CA LYS A 39 -13.97 -5.50 10.46
C LYS A 39 -14.39 -6.81 11.13
N THR A 40 -15.31 -7.56 10.53
CA THR A 40 -15.76 -8.85 11.06
C THR A 40 -14.60 -9.83 11.22
N ILE A 41 -13.69 -9.91 10.23
CA ILE A 41 -12.53 -10.81 10.31
C ILE A 41 -11.53 -10.37 11.38
N LEU A 42 -11.34 -9.06 11.57
CA LEU A 42 -10.51 -8.55 12.66
C LEU A 42 -11.10 -8.85 14.04
N VAL A 43 -12.43 -8.78 14.19
CA VAL A 43 -13.12 -9.18 15.43
C VAL A 43 -12.94 -10.67 15.67
N MET A 44 -13.17 -11.53 14.66
CA MET A 44 -12.92 -12.97 14.79
C MET A 44 -11.47 -13.28 15.19
N LEU A 45 -10.50 -12.56 14.62
CA LEU A 45 -9.10 -12.72 15.00
C LEU A 45 -8.86 -12.36 16.47
N ALA A 46 -9.47 -11.27 16.95
CA ALA A 46 -9.35 -10.85 18.35
C ALA A 46 -9.97 -11.91 19.28
N ASP A 47 -11.16 -12.40 18.95
CA ASP A 47 -11.85 -13.44 19.72
C ASP A 47 -11.00 -14.73 19.80
N PHE A 48 -10.43 -15.18 18.67
CA PHE A 48 -9.57 -16.37 18.66
C PHE A 48 -8.26 -16.21 19.42
N VAL A 49 -7.70 -15.00 19.47
CA VAL A 49 -6.50 -14.71 20.28
C VAL A 49 -6.84 -14.70 21.77
N GLU A 50 -8.02 -14.20 22.15
CA GLU A 50 -8.50 -14.27 23.54
C GLU A 50 -8.76 -15.72 23.93
N ASP A 51 -9.47 -16.50 23.10
CA ASP A 51 -9.70 -17.93 23.30
C ASP A 51 -8.38 -18.69 23.51
N TYR A 52 -7.38 -18.45 22.64
CA TYR A 52 -6.05 -19.03 22.77
C TYR A 52 -5.39 -18.66 24.11
N SER A 53 -5.52 -17.40 24.53
CA SER A 53 -4.97 -16.92 25.81
C SER A 53 -5.65 -17.56 27.02
N THR A 54 -6.94 -17.86 26.94
CA THR A 54 -7.67 -18.58 28.00
C THR A 54 -7.26 -20.05 28.07
N LEU A 55 -7.12 -20.74 26.93
CA LEU A 55 -6.71 -22.14 26.86
C LEU A 55 -5.28 -22.35 27.37
N LEU A 56 -4.37 -21.40 27.09
CA LEU A 56 -3.03 -21.40 27.65
C LEU A 56 -3.04 -21.35 29.18
N LYS A 57 -3.92 -20.54 29.78
CA LYS A 57 -4.03 -20.41 31.25
C LYS A 57 -4.62 -21.66 31.89
N THR A 58 -5.49 -22.38 31.19
CA THR A 58 -6.15 -23.58 31.72
C THR A 58 -5.38 -24.87 31.46
N GLY A 59 -4.29 -24.82 30.69
CA GLY A 59 -3.46 -25.99 30.35
C GLY A 59 -4.12 -26.97 29.39
N VAL A 60 -5.20 -26.54 28.72
CA VAL A 60 -5.91 -27.32 27.70
C VAL A 60 -5.11 -27.29 26.39
N PRO A 61 -5.14 -28.35 25.55
CA PRO A 61 -4.47 -28.34 24.25
C PRO A 61 -4.89 -27.14 23.39
N THR A 62 -3.91 -26.44 22.82
CA THR A 62 -4.13 -25.17 22.11
C THR A 62 -4.03 -25.28 20.58
N ASP A 63 -3.77 -26.48 20.04
CA ASP A 63 -3.46 -26.66 18.61
C ASP A 63 -4.59 -26.12 17.70
N ASP A 64 -5.83 -26.47 18.01
CA ASP A 64 -7.01 -25.98 17.29
C ASP A 64 -7.14 -24.45 17.34
N ALA A 65 -6.88 -23.84 18.49
CA ALA A 65 -6.95 -22.40 18.67
C ALA A 65 -5.86 -21.68 17.86
N VAL A 66 -4.64 -22.24 17.85
CA VAL A 66 -3.54 -21.75 17.01
C VAL A 66 -3.92 -21.83 15.53
N HIS A 67 -4.50 -22.94 15.09
CA HIS A 67 -4.92 -23.12 13.70
C HIS A 67 -6.01 -22.11 13.27
N ARG A 68 -6.96 -21.77 14.16
CA ARG A 68 -7.96 -20.72 13.90
C ARG A 68 -7.34 -19.34 13.73
N VAL A 69 -6.35 -18.99 14.55
CA VAL A 69 -5.59 -17.74 14.41
C VAL A 69 -4.86 -17.70 13.07
N ASP A 70 -4.14 -18.76 12.73
CA ASP A 70 -3.39 -18.85 11.46
C ASP A 70 -4.30 -18.72 10.24
N SER A 71 -5.44 -19.44 10.25
CA SER A 71 -6.43 -19.38 9.18
C SER A 71 -7.03 -17.97 9.01
N THR A 72 -7.23 -17.26 10.12
CA THR A 72 -7.79 -15.90 10.09
C THR A 72 -6.77 -14.90 9.55
N ILE A 73 -5.49 -15.04 9.89
CA ILE A 73 -4.40 -14.23 9.34
C ILE A 73 -4.24 -14.49 7.82
N GLU A 74 -4.35 -15.75 7.38
CA GLU A 74 -4.32 -16.08 5.96
C GLU A 74 -5.49 -15.44 5.19
N ASN A 75 -6.69 -15.49 5.75
CA ASN A 75 -7.86 -14.82 5.18
C ASN A 75 -7.66 -13.31 5.04
N LEU A 76 -7.07 -12.66 6.06
CA LEU A 76 -6.70 -11.24 5.99
C LEU A 76 -5.71 -11.00 4.86
N ALA A 77 -4.67 -11.83 4.72
CA ALA A 77 -3.69 -11.72 3.65
C ALA A 77 -4.33 -11.79 2.25
N LEU A 78 -5.24 -12.75 2.03
CA LEU A 78 -5.99 -12.91 0.77
C LEU A 78 -6.85 -11.68 0.45
N ILE A 79 -7.59 -11.17 1.43
CA ILE A 79 -8.40 -9.96 1.28
C ILE A 79 -7.51 -8.75 0.99
N GLY A 80 -6.35 -8.65 1.65
CA GLY A 80 -5.36 -7.62 1.38
C GLY A 80 -4.88 -7.62 -0.07
N VAL A 81 -4.61 -8.81 -0.65
CA VAL A 81 -4.28 -8.96 -2.07
C VAL A 81 -5.42 -8.46 -2.96
N ALA A 82 -6.67 -8.83 -2.66
CA ALA A 82 -7.85 -8.41 -3.41
C ALA A 82 -8.02 -6.88 -3.38
N ILE A 83 -7.92 -6.24 -2.21
CA ILE A 83 -7.97 -4.78 -2.03
C ILE A 83 -6.87 -4.09 -2.85
N ARG A 84 -5.65 -4.64 -2.86
CA ARG A 84 -4.55 -4.08 -3.67
C ARG A 84 -4.83 -4.24 -5.16
N ARG A 85 -5.38 -5.37 -5.60
CA ARG A 85 -5.71 -5.64 -7.01
C ARG A 85 -6.77 -4.66 -7.52
N THR A 86 -7.87 -4.50 -6.78
CA THR A 86 -8.96 -3.57 -7.13
C THR A 86 -8.49 -2.11 -7.06
N GLY A 87 -7.67 -1.76 -6.06
CA GLY A 87 -7.06 -0.44 -5.95
C GLY A 87 -6.13 -0.09 -7.12
N ARG A 88 -5.28 -1.04 -7.57
CA ARG A 88 -4.43 -0.87 -8.76
C ARG A 88 -5.25 -0.69 -10.03
N ALA A 89 -6.31 -1.48 -10.20
CA ALA A 89 -7.23 -1.34 -11.33
C ALA A 89 -7.95 0.01 -11.33
N SER A 90 -8.46 0.47 -10.17
CA SER A 90 -9.08 1.79 -10.00
C SER A 90 -8.13 2.93 -10.36
N ARG A 91 -6.89 2.92 -9.85
CA ARG A 91 -5.88 3.95 -10.18
C ARG A 91 -5.54 3.94 -11.66
N ARG A 92 -5.42 2.76 -12.28
CA ARG A 92 -5.17 2.62 -13.72
C ARG A 92 -6.31 3.22 -14.54
N ARG A 93 -7.57 2.90 -14.20
CA ARG A 93 -8.75 3.47 -14.86
C ARG A 93 -8.79 5.00 -14.75
N ARG A 94 -8.51 5.54 -13.57
CA ARG A 94 -8.45 7.00 -13.34
C ARG A 94 -7.33 7.68 -14.14
N ALA A 95 -6.17 7.04 -14.27
CA ALA A 95 -5.11 7.51 -15.14
C ALA A 95 -5.57 7.49 -16.61
N ASP A 96 -6.09 6.36 -17.08
CA ASP A 96 -6.54 6.22 -18.47
C ASP A 96 -7.71 7.15 -18.85
N ALA A 97 -8.54 7.56 -17.89
CA ALA A 97 -9.61 8.54 -18.07
C ALA A 97 -9.11 9.98 -18.23
N ARG A 98 -7.90 10.28 -17.75
CA ARG A 98 -7.24 11.60 -17.88
C ARG A 98 -6.28 11.66 -19.06
N PHE A 99 -6.25 10.61 -19.88
CA PHE A 99 -5.35 10.55 -21.02
C PHE A 99 -5.83 11.49 -22.13
N ASP A 100 -5.02 12.50 -22.40
CA ASP A 100 -5.15 13.35 -23.58
C ASP A 100 -4.06 13.00 -24.60
N LEU A 101 -4.44 12.96 -25.88
CA LEU A 101 -3.53 12.71 -26.99
C LEU A 101 -2.64 13.93 -27.29
N ALA A 102 -3.15 15.16 -27.08
CA ALA A 102 -2.44 16.38 -27.44
C ALA A 102 -1.19 16.62 -26.57
N GLU A 103 -1.26 16.22 -25.30
CA GLU A 103 -0.13 16.29 -24.35
C GLU A 103 1.12 15.52 -24.81
N TYR A 104 0.99 14.55 -25.72
CA TYR A 104 2.09 13.66 -26.13
C TYR A 104 2.45 13.80 -27.62
N HIS A 105 2.24 14.98 -28.23
CA HIS A 105 2.49 15.22 -29.65
C HIS A 105 3.93 14.93 -30.10
N GLU A 106 4.95 15.27 -29.31
CA GLU A 106 6.35 14.95 -29.63
C GLU A 106 6.61 13.44 -29.68
N LEU A 107 6.19 12.73 -28.63
CA LEU A 107 6.31 11.28 -28.58
C LEU A 107 5.49 10.62 -29.69
N ARG A 108 4.32 11.18 -30.02
CA ARG A 108 3.49 10.72 -31.13
C ARG A 108 4.24 10.83 -32.45
N ARG A 109 4.76 12.01 -32.80
CA ARG A 109 5.55 12.21 -34.03
C ARG A 109 6.73 11.24 -34.11
N HIS A 110 7.46 11.09 -33.02
CA HIS A 110 8.59 10.17 -32.97
C HIS A 110 8.19 8.70 -33.24
N LEU A 111 7.08 8.25 -32.63
CA LEU A 111 6.57 6.89 -32.85
C LEU A 111 6.02 6.69 -34.27
N GLU A 112 5.43 7.72 -34.86
CA GLU A 112 4.97 7.72 -36.26
C GLU A 112 6.14 7.53 -37.23
N CYS A 113 7.35 8.01 -36.89
CA CYS A 113 8.55 7.75 -37.68
C CYS A 113 9.17 6.37 -37.39
N ILE A 114 9.33 5.99 -36.12
CA ILE A 114 10.11 4.79 -35.75
C ILE A 114 9.37 3.47 -36.03
N ILE A 115 8.06 3.43 -35.80
CA ILE A 115 7.31 2.15 -35.89
C ILE A 115 7.32 1.59 -37.32
N PRO A 116 7.11 2.39 -38.38
CA PRO A 116 7.28 1.93 -39.76
C PRO A 116 8.70 1.43 -40.06
N LEU A 117 9.72 2.17 -39.61
CA LEU A 117 11.14 1.85 -39.84
C LEU A 117 11.54 0.50 -39.23
N ARG A 118 11.00 0.14 -38.06
CA ARG A 118 11.27 -1.15 -37.41
C ARG A 118 10.54 -2.33 -38.03
N SER A 119 9.43 -2.08 -38.74
CA SER A 119 8.64 -3.15 -39.37
C SER A 119 9.13 -3.55 -40.77
N SER A 120 10.01 -2.76 -41.38
CA SER A 120 10.56 -3.09 -42.70
C SER A 120 11.69 -4.11 -42.57
N LYS A 121 11.52 -5.30 -43.19
CA LYS A 121 12.60 -6.29 -43.37
C LYS A 121 13.64 -5.84 -44.41
N SER A 122 13.27 -4.87 -45.25
CA SER A 122 14.12 -4.24 -46.25
C SER A 122 14.65 -2.93 -45.66
N GLY A 123 15.91 -2.92 -45.22
CA GLY A 123 16.53 -1.71 -44.66
C GLY A 123 16.38 -0.52 -45.59
N LEU A 124 15.94 0.62 -45.03
CA LEU A 124 15.96 2.00 -45.57
C LEU A 124 15.50 2.28 -47.01
N LYS A 125 15.04 1.30 -47.80
CA LYS A 125 14.80 1.48 -49.25
C LYS A 125 13.36 1.79 -49.64
N ASP A 126 12.37 1.35 -48.85
CA ASP A 126 11.00 1.80 -49.06
C ASP A 126 10.84 3.15 -48.38
N GLU A 127 10.75 4.18 -49.20
CA GLU A 127 10.51 5.57 -48.81
C GLU A 127 9.54 5.63 -47.64
N LEU A 128 9.90 6.45 -46.66
CA LEU A 128 9.11 6.75 -45.48
C LEU A 128 7.65 7.07 -45.88
N ASN A 129 6.80 6.04 -45.96
CA ASN A 129 5.35 6.18 -46.05
C ASN A 129 4.83 6.64 -44.67
N LEU A 130 5.34 7.80 -44.25
CA LEU A 130 4.94 8.57 -43.08
C LEU A 130 3.44 8.89 -43.14
N SER A 131 2.87 8.86 -44.34
CA SER A 131 1.48 9.12 -44.68
C SER A 131 0.54 7.93 -44.46
N SER A 132 1.00 6.67 -44.38
CA SER A 132 0.11 5.50 -44.28
C SER A 132 0.45 4.56 -43.12
N LEU A 133 0.20 5.01 -41.90
CA LEU A 133 0.20 4.10 -40.74
C LEU A 133 -0.95 3.09 -40.85
N THR A 134 -0.63 1.81 -40.75
CA THR A 134 -1.66 0.75 -40.67
C THR A 134 -2.50 0.91 -39.41
N VAL A 135 -3.69 0.31 -39.39
CA VAL A 135 -4.58 0.31 -38.21
C VAL A 135 -3.86 -0.26 -36.98
N VAL A 136 -3.04 -1.29 -37.17
CA VAL A 136 -2.25 -1.90 -36.08
C VAL A 136 -1.18 -0.93 -35.57
N GLN A 137 -0.45 -0.26 -36.45
CA GLN A 137 0.56 0.74 -36.06
C GLN A 137 -0.09 1.93 -35.33
N LYS A 138 -1.23 2.43 -35.81
CA LYS A 138 -2.00 3.50 -35.12
C LYS A 138 -2.44 3.05 -33.72
N ARG A 139 -2.92 1.81 -33.56
CA ARG A 139 -3.26 1.24 -32.25
C ARG A 139 -2.04 1.12 -31.34
N LEU A 140 -0.91 0.68 -31.88
CA LEU A 140 0.36 0.58 -31.14
C LEU A 140 0.87 1.93 -30.67
N ILE A 141 0.80 2.97 -31.51
CA ILE A 141 1.14 4.35 -31.13
C ILE A 141 0.27 4.77 -29.95
N LYS A 142 -1.06 4.70 -30.10
CA LYS A 142 -2.01 5.07 -29.04
C LYS A 142 -1.77 4.29 -27.73
N ALA A 143 -1.45 3.00 -27.82
CA ALA A 143 -1.12 2.18 -26.66
C ALA A 143 0.17 2.62 -25.96
N ASN A 144 1.21 2.98 -26.71
CA ASN A 144 2.46 3.49 -26.17
C ASN A 144 2.28 4.87 -25.52
N LEU A 145 1.51 5.77 -26.12
CA LEU A 145 1.17 7.06 -25.52
C LEU A 145 0.44 6.87 -24.19
N ARG A 146 -0.57 6.00 -24.14
CA ARG A 146 -1.26 5.64 -22.88
C ARG A 146 -0.30 5.03 -21.85
N ARG A 147 0.64 4.17 -22.27
CA ARG A 147 1.65 3.59 -21.38
C ARG A 147 2.55 4.67 -20.79
N ARG A 148 3.01 5.64 -21.60
CA ARG A 148 3.81 6.78 -21.15
C ARG A 148 3.03 7.63 -20.15
N HIS A 149 1.79 7.97 -20.45
CA HIS A 149 0.93 8.73 -19.54
C HIS A 149 0.80 8.05 -18.16
N ARG A 150 0.48 6.75 -18.14
CA ARG A 150 0.41 5.97 -16.90
C ARG A 150 1.74 5.97 -16.12
N PHE A 151 2.86 5.87 -16.82
CA PHE A 151 4.19 5.94 -16.20
C PHE A 151 4.44 7.30 -15.55
N VAL A 152 4.14 8.40 -16.25
CA VAL A 152 4.30 9.77 -15.72
C VAL A 152 3.46 9.97 -14.45
N ILE A 153 2.20 9.53 -14.48
CA ILE A 153 1.33 9.59 -13.29
C ILE A 153 1.91 8.77 -12.14
N ALA A 154 2.37 7.53 -12.40
CA ALA A 154 2.96 6.68 -11.38
C ALA A 154 4.22 7.32 -10.77
N GLN A 155 5.09 7.92 -11.60
CA GLN A 155 6.29 8.63 -11.15
C GLN A 155 5.92 9.83 -10.27
N LYS A 156 4.93 10.64 -10.67
CA LYS A 156 4.43 11.78 -9.88
C LYS A 156 3.87 11.33 -8.53
N CYS A 157 3.14 10.23 -8.49
CA CYS A 157 2.63 9.65 -7.25
C CYS A 157 3.75 9.15 -6.34
N SER A 158 4.75 8.46 -6.88
CA SER A 158 5.90 7.97 -6.11
C SER A 158 6.67 9.12 -5.45
N ARG A 159 6.92 10.22 -6.17
CA ARG A 159 7.60 11.41 -5.61
C ARG A 159 6.84 12.01 -4.43
N ARG A 160 5.52 12.16 -4.56
CA ARG A 160 4.65 12.66 -3.48
C ARG A 160 4.67 11.77 -2.23
N THR A 161 4.74 10.46 -2.41
CA THR A 161 4.85 9.53 -1.27
C THR A 161 6.17 9.71 -0.55
N ASN A 162 7.29 9.84 -1.27
CA ASN A 162 8.61 10.07 -0.66
C ASN A 162 8.65 11.41 0.10
N GLU A 163 8.11 12.48 -0.48
CA GLU A 163 8.00 13.79 0.18
C GLU A 163 7.13 13.73 1.44
N GLY A 164 6.02 12.99 1.39
CA GLY A 164 5.13 12.79 2.53
C GLY A 164 5.75 11.96 3.66
N GLN A 165 6.55 10.95 3.33
CA GLN A 165 7.29 10.14 4.30
C GLN A 165 8.41 10.96 4.96
N ALA A 166 9.16 11.75 4.20
CA ALA A 166 10.18 12.65 4.75
C ALA A 166 9.58 13.65 5.75
N ARG A 167 8.40 14.21 5.44
CA ARG A 167 7.68 15.13 6.34
C ARG A 167 7.14 14.45 7.61
N GLN A 168 6.71 13.20 7.51
CA GLN A 168 6.25 12.45 8.68
C GLN A 168 7.41 12.06 9.60
N GLN A 169 8.56 11.69 9.04
CA GLN A 169 9.77 11.38 9.83
C GLN A 169 10.34 12.62 10.53
N ALA A 170 10.25 13.80 9.92
CA ALA A 170 10.66 15.05 10.55
C ALA A 170 9.72 15.53 11.70
N GLY A 171 8.51 14.98 11.78
CA GLY A 171 7.51 15.33 12.81
C GLY A 171 7.37 14.31 13.94
N VAL A 172 8.08 13.18 13.89
CA VAL A 172 8.12 12.21 14.99
C VAL A 172 9.22 12.66 15.94
N VAL A 173 8.84 13.38 17.00
CA VAL A 173 9.68 13.53 18.19
C VAL A 173 9.90 12.13 18.76
N PRO A 174 11.15 11.63 18.88
CA PRO A 174 11.39 10.35 19.53
C PRO A 174 10.84 10.38 20.94
N TRP A 175 10.01 9.40 21.28
CA TRP A 175 9.60 9.13 22.65
C TRP A 175 10.87 9.02 23.50
N GLN A 176 11.13 10.00 24.36
CA GLN A 176 12.11 9.85 25.41
C GLN A 176 11.57 8.79 26.37
N GLU A 177 12.30 7.69 26.46
CA GLU A 177 12.16 6.72 27.54
C GLU A 177 12.44 7.44 28.85
N ASN A 178 11.40 7.66 29.64
CA ASN A 178 11.58 8.07 31.02
C ASN A 178 11.96 6.81 31.80
N GLU A 179 13.27 6.63 31.97
CA GLU A 179 13.84 5.63 32.85
C GLU A 179 13.21 5.74 34.24
N THR A 180 12.81 4.57 34.73
CA THR A 180 12.38 4.26 36.09
C THR A 180 13.33 4.83 37.14
N SER A 181 12.82 5.70 38.01
CA SER A 181 13.42 5.97 39.32
C SER A 181 12.52 5.38 40.41
N THR A 182 12.73 4.08 40.68
CA THR A 182 12.48 3.49 42.00
C THR A 182 13.71 3.72 42.85
N GLU A 183 13.61 4.59 43.85
CA GLU A 183 14.43 4.52 45.07
C GLU A 183 13.52 4.70 46.28
N GLU A 184 13.32 3.59 46.98
CA GLU A 184 12.79 3.54 48.34
C GLU A 184 13.88 3.93 49.36
N ALA A 185 13.40 4.33 50.54
CA ALA A 185 14.03 4.26 51.85
C ALA A 185 14.99 5.38 52.28
N GLY A 186 14.48 6.22 53.18
CA GLY A 186 15.26 7.19 53.95
C GLY A 186 14.49 7.78 55.13
N LEU A 187 13.90 6.94 55.98
CA LEU A 187 13.41 7.31 57.30
C LEU A 187 14.54 7.96 58.12
N LYS A 188 14.36 9.22 58.53
CA LYS A 188 15.04 9.78 59.72
C LYS A 188 14.11 10.76 60.45
N LEU A 189 13.42 10.20 61.45
CA LEU A 189 12.99 10.93 62.64
C LEU A 189 14.22 11.15 63.54
N GLY A 190 14.39 12.35 64.09
CA GLY A 190 15.48 12.64 65.02
C GLY A 190 15.61 14.10 65.43
N HIS A 191 14.84 14.48 66.45
CA HIS A 191 15.07 15.49 67.49
C HIS A 191 16.16 16.58 67.35
N GLY A 192 15.76 17.81 67.68
CA GLY A 192 16.34 18.51 68.84
C GLY A 192 16.97 19.89 68.66
N ALA A 193 16.19 20.91 69.07
CA ALA A 193 16.58 21.93 70.06
C ALA A 193 17.54 23.11 69.73
N LEU A 194 17.03 24.31 70.07
CA LEU A 194 17.71 25.47 70.67
C LEU A 194 18.64 26.36 69.79
N ARG A 195 18.11 27.49 69.31
CA ARG A 195 18.34 28.83 69.89
C ARG A 195 17.48 29.89 69.20
#